data_AF-A0A4U8YSI4-F1
#
_entry.id   AF-A0A4U8YSI4-F1
#
_cell.length_a   1.000
_cell.length_b   1.000
_cell.length_c   1.000
_cell.angle_alpha   90.00
_cell.angle_beta   90.00
_cell.angle_gamma   90.00
#
_symmetry.space_group_name_H-M   'P 1'
#
loop_
_entity.id
_entity.type
_entity.pdbx_description
1 polymer ?
#
loop_
_entity_poly.entity_id
_entity_poly.type
_entity_poly.pdbx_seq_one_letter_code
_entity_poly.pdbx_strand_id
1 'polypeptide(L)'
;MSLIFAKKNKVGNICIVSDTRLNYDPGRKLPTYSDYQKNGGLKLFLVDNRKVAIAFAGLSSEAQDAFDTIDLEYFEIHKVLATLKQSSSSHNTDYLVFTALDKVIYKISDGEITQPSYAYIGDFDGYQLLTKKIDLSSDINELESAMNMVISDSNIKTVGGYCISVVLEGGLFRYVNRHYFSQFKGRIKLSTTPTTIPLVSYPANDTYSYTWTGDENGFAFYFYEAKLGLVYLPLRIYPVKTSTQVGFDDFDKQLSQYNLKLPVRISSTCEEETLIEFSYELYKEAQYQRCIDKISSLGQRIKVNPKVYFQANYLLGCCYKELGIENEKQNITEAIKLLEKSNEYFNILTMHYEPEFSVLINKGIASNYLGYMTEKLSFKKAYFENAVNDFTLSIALDSKKTIPYQNRAAANYELLRFCQSKQDLSELAGQIVEDCDLALHIDQNLQLAANLKMHVLAMLA
;
A
#
# COMPACT_ATOMS: atom_id res chain seq x y z
N MET A 1 -3.99 9.22 -27.40
CA MET A 1 -3.68 10.60 -27.73
C MET A 1 -4.27 11.49 -26.66
N SER A 2 -4.33 11.12 -25.38
CA SER A 2 -4.98 11.95 -24.34
C SER A 2 -6.45 12.30 -24.63
N LEU A 3 -7.22 12.72 -23.65
CA LEU A 3 -8.56 13.26 -23.85
C LEU A 3 -8.75 14.43 -22.90
N ILE A 4 -9.09 15.58 -23.47
CA ILE A 4 -9.53 16.75 -22.71
C ILE A 4 -10.92 17.09 -23.21
N PHE A 5 -11.85 17.24 -22.27
CA PHE A 5 -13.22 17.61 -22.55
C PHE A 5 -13.62 18.79 -21.65
N ALA A 6 -14.33 19.75 -22.24
CA ALA A 6 -14.85 20.90 -21.52
C ALA A 6 -16.25 21.29 -22.01
N LYS A 7 -17.09 21.76 -21.08
CA LYS A 7 -18.40 22.32 -21.38
C LYS A 7 -18.79 23.36 -20.34
N LYS A 8 -19.82 24.14 -20.66
CA LYS A 8 -20.53 24.96 -19.67
C LYS A 8 -21.60 24.13 -18.95
N ASN A 9 -21.69 24.24 -17.63
CA ASN A 9 -22.80 23.66 -16.86
C ASN A 9 -24.06 24.55 -16.95
N LYS A 10 -25.15 24.17 -16.27
CA LYS A 10 -26.42 24.94 -16.26
C LYS A 10 -26.29 26.40 -15.81
N VAL A 11 -25.31 26.70 -14.95
CA VAL A 11 -25.07 28.04 -14.39
C VAL A 11 -24.03 28.82 -15.24
N GLY A 12 -23.59 28.23 -16.35
CA GLY A 12 -22.63 28.82 -17.28
C GLY A 12 -21.17 28.71 -16.83
N ASN A 13 -20.87 27.98 -15.76
CA ASN A 13 -19.49 27.74 -15.34
C ASN A 13 -18.84 26.71 -16.27
N ILE A 14 -17.58 26.97 -16.64
CA ILE A 14 -16.79 26.04 -17.44
C ILE A 14 -16.31 24.90 -16.53
N CYS A 15 -16.65 23.68 -16.92
CA CYS A 15 -16.20 22.44 -16.30
C CYS A 15 -15.27 21.72 -17.28
N ILE A 16 -14.09 21.32 -16.82
CA ILE A 16 -13.02 20.73 -17.63
C ILE A 16 -12.61 19.41 -16.97
N VAL A 17 -12.50 18.34 -17.76
CA VAL A 17 -11.92 17.06 -17.35
C VAL A 17 -10.87 16.61 -18.35
N SER A 18 -9.81 15.99 -17.87
CA SER A 18 -8.65 15.58 -18.64
C SER A 18 -8.04 14.29 -18.08
N ASP A 19 -7.47 13.44 -18.92
CA ASP A 19 -6.62 12.32 -18.49
C ASP A 19 -5.15 12.75 -18.38
N THR A 20 -4.27 11.92 -17.82
CA THR A 20 -2.84 12.27 -17.66
C THR A 20 -1.90 11.58 -18.65
N ARG A 21 -2.35 10.59 -19.42
CA ARG A 21 -1.46 9.81 -20.32
C ARG A 21 -0.99 10.59 -21.54
N LEU A 22 0.32 10.65 -21.77
CA LEU A 22 0.92 11.14 -23.03
C LEU A 22 1.14 9.97 -24.00
N ASN A 23 0.87 10.18 -25.29
CA ASN A 23 1.02 9.16 -26.33
C ASN A 23 2.49 8.98 -26.74
N TYR A 24 2.90 7.71 -26.92
CA TYR A 24 4.20 7.31 -27.47
C TYR A 24 4.10 7.11 -29.00
N ASP A 25 5.06 7.66 -29.75
CA ASP A 25 5.34 7.27 -31.14
C ASP A 25 6.69 6.51 -31.18
N PRO A 26 6.68 5.20 -31.51
CA PRO A 26 7.89 4.39 -31.60
C PRO A 26 8.86 4.76 -32.72
N GLY A 27 8.42 5.49 -33.75
CA GLY A 27 9.19 5.71 -34.97
C GLY A 27 10.19 6.87 -34.93
N ARG A 28 10.12 7.77 -33.94
CA ARG A 28 10.88 9.03 -33.92
C ARG A 28 12.08 8.95 -32.98
N LYS A 29 13.31 9.12 -33.51
CA LYS A 29 14.52 9.28 -32.69
C LYS A 29 14.38 10.53 -31.82
N LEU A 30 14.42 10.34 -30.51
CA LEU A 30 14.30 11.41 -29.53
C LEU A 30 15.65 12.13 -29.30
N PRO A 31 15.64 13.39 -28.82
CA PRO A 31 16.84 14.02 -28.27
C PRO A 31 17.37 13.20 -27.09
N THR A 32 18.69 13.24 -26.85
CA THR A 32 19.45 12.44 -25.87
C THR A 32 18.99 12.58 -24.40
N TYR A 33 17.99 13.41 -24.11
CA TYR A 33 17.45 13.71 -22.77
C TYR A 33 15.97 13.36 -22.61
N SER A 34 15.46 12.41 -23.39
CA SER A 34 14.02 12.19 -23.53
C SER A 34 13.51 10.90 -22.88
N ASP A 35 13.42 10.89 -21.55
CA ASP A 35 12.65 9.91 -20.77
C ASP A 35 11.13 10.26 -20.70
N TYR A 36 10.66 11.20 -21.53
CA TYR A 36 9.28 11.75 -21.49
C TYR A 36 8.17 10.73 -21.78
N GLN A 37 8.51 9.52 -22.24
CA GLN A 37 7.56 8.57 -22.84
C GLN A 37 6.81 7.67 -21.84
N LYS A 38 7.04 7.82 -20.53
CA LYS A 38 6.43 6.94 -19.50
C LYS A 38 5.59 7.64 -18.41
N ASN A 39 5.34 8.95 -18.50
CA ASN A 39 4.84 9.71 -17.35
C ASN A 39 3.52 10.46 -17.61
N GLY A 40 2.61 10.34 -16.64
CA GLY A 40 1.30 11.00 -16.64
C GLY A 40 1.39 12.49 -16.27
N GLY A 41 1.62 13.35 -17.25
CA GLY A 41 1.70 14.81 -17.05
C GLY A 41 0.34 15.51 -17.06
N LEU A 42 0.23 16.63 -16.35
CA LEU A 42 -0.91 17.56 -16.44
C LEU A 42 -0.93 18.22 -17.82
N LYS A 43 -2.08 18.15 -18.51
CA LYS A 43 -2.33 18.75 -19.83
C LYS A 43 -3.23 19.97 -19.76
N LEU A 44 -3.36 20.51 -18.57
CA LEU A 44 -4.26 21.60 -18.22
C LEU A 44 -3.51 22.49 -17.25
N PHE A 45 -3.38 23.75 -17.62
CA PHE A 45 -2.57 24.74 -16.94
C PHE A 45 -3.44 25.92 -16.54
N LEU A 46 -3.28 26.41 -15.32
CA LEU A 46 -3.96 27.61 -14.84
C LEU A 46 -2.96 28.76 -14.85
N VAL A 47 -3.27 29.82 -15.58
CA VAL A 47 -2.40 30.98 -15.82
C VAL A 47 -3.17 32.28 -15.58
N ASP A 48 -2.46 33.42 -15.65
CA ASP A 48 -3.03 34.75 -15.36
C ASP A 48 -3.81 34.76 -14.04
N ASN A 49 -3.13 34.41 -12.93
CA ASN A 49 -3.74 34.31 -11.61
C ASN A 49 -5.01 33.41 -11.57
N ARG A 50 -5.02 32.33 -12.38
CA ARG A 50 -6.14 31.39 -12.56
C ARG A 50 -7.34 31.96 -13.29
N LYS A 51 -7.21 33.08 -14.00
CA LYS A 51 -8.28 33.62 -14.85
C LYS A 51 -8.30 32.97 -16.22
N VAL A 52 -7.25 32.25 -16.60
CA VAL A 52 -7.18 31.53 -17.86
C VAL A 52 -6.75 30.09 -17.61
N ALA A 53 -7.37 29.15 -18.30
CA ALA A 53 -6.91 27.77 -18.35
C ALA A 53 -6.50 27.41 -19.79
N ILE A 54 -5.38 26.70 -19.95
CA ILE A 54 -4.85 26.28 -21.25
C ILE A 54 -4.64 24.78 -21.22
N ALA A 55 -5.15 24.06 -22.22
CA ALA A 55 -4.94 22.64 -22.41
C ALA A 55 -4.43 22.32 -23.80
N PHE A 56 -3.74 21.18 -23.95
CA PHE A 56 -3.24 20.71 -25.24
C PHE A 56 -3.40 19.19 -25.39
N ALA A 57 -3.52 18.74 -26.64
CA ALA A 57 -3.50 17.34 -27.03
C ALA A 57 -2.73 17.22 -28.34
N GLY A 58 -1.68 16.40 -28.35
CA GLY A 58 -0.72 16.33 -29.45
C GLY A 58 0.68 16.06 -28.94
N LEU A 59 1.69 16.62 -29.60
CA LEU A 59 3.08 16.43 -29.25
C LEU A 59 3.51 17.44 -28.18
N SER A 60 4.02 16.92 -27.06
CA SER A 60 4.39 17.74 -25.90
C SER A 60 5.55 18.70 -26.17
N SER A 61 6.47 18.37 -27.09
CA SER A 61 7.57 19.26 -27.47
C SER A 61 7.06 20.52 -28.18
N GLU A 62 6.08 20.37 -29.06
CA GLU A 62 5.50 21.47 -29.82
C GLU A 62 4.66 22.38 -28.93
N ALA A 63 3.92 21.77 -28.00
CA ALA A 63 3.23 22.51 -26.95
C ALA A 63 4.23 23.29 -26.08
N GLN A 64 5.36 22.68 -25.71
CA GLN A 64 6.39 23.36 -24.93
C GLN A 64 7.00 24.54 -25.69
N ASP A 65 7.35 24.36 -26.96
CA ASP A 65 7.90 25.43 -27.80
C ASP A 65 6.93 26.62 -27.88
N ALA A 66 5.63 26.35 -28.02
CA ALA A 66 4.61 27.38 -28.02
C ALA A 66 4.51 28.08 -26.66
N PHE A 67 4.51 27.32 -25.57
CA PHE A 67 4.43 27.84 -24.21
C PHE A 67 5.64 28.69 -23.82
N ASP A 68 6.85 28.34 -24.29
CA ASP A 68 8.08 29.12 -24.04
C ASP A 68 8.03 30.53 -24.67
N THR A 69 7.10 30.77 -25.61
CA THR A 69 6.88 32.11 -26.20
C THR A 69 5.80 32.93 -25.50
N ILE A 70 5.05 32.33 -24.55
CA ILE A 70 3.99 33.03 -23.82
C ILE A 70 4.62 33.81 -22.65
N ASP A 71 4.46 35.12 -22.66
CA ASP A 71 4.84 35.98 -21.55
C ASP A 71 3.83 35.83 -20.38
N LEU A 72 4.34 35.38 -19.24
CA LEU A 72 3.56 35.20 -18.01
C LEU A 72 3.47 36.45 -17.16
N GLU A 73 4.38 37.43 -17.31
CA GLU A 73 4.34 38.70 -16.58
C GLU A 73 3.29 39.64 -17.18
N TYR A 74 3.20 39.67 -18.51
CA TYR A 74 2.26 40.50 -19.26
C TYR A 74 1.30 39.65 -20.10
N PHE A 75 0.38 38.98 -19.42
CA PHE A 75 -0.53 38.02 -20.06
C PHE A 75 -1.63 38.71 -20.89
N GLU A 76 -1.63 38.47 -22.20
CA GLU A 76 -2.64 38.99 -23.12
C GLU A 76 -3.28 37.86 -23.96
N ILE A 77 -4.58 37.66 -23.79
CA ILE A 77 -5.29 36.51 -24.41
C ILE A 77 -5.14 36.44 -25.93
N HIS A 78 -5.15 37.58 -26.63
CA HIS A 78 -5.06 37.60 -28.09
C HIS A 78 -3.67 37.19 -28.60
N LYS A 79 -2.60 37.55 -27.87
CA LYS A 79 -1.24 37.09 -28.17
C LYS A 79 -1.10 35.59 -27.95
N VAL A 80 -1.65 35.09 -26.84
CA VAL A 80 -1.68 33.64 -26.53
C VAL A 80 -2.42 32.87 -27.63
N LEU A 81 -3.60 33.33 -28.02
CA LEU A 81 -4.37 32.70 -29.10
C LEU A 81 -3.60 32.73 -30.43
N ALA A 82 -2.89 33.81 -30.76
CA ALA A 82 -2.08 33.90 -31.97
C ALA A 82 -0.89 32.91 -31.95
N THR A 83 -0.17 32.83 -30.84
CA THR A 83 0.92 31.87 -30.62
C THR A 83 0.44 30.43 -30.80
N LEU A 84 -0.64 30.06 -30.11
CA LEU A 84 -1.18 28.70 -30.14
C LEU A 84 -1.78 28.36 -31.52
N LYS A 85 -2.38 29.34 -32.20
CA LYS A 85 -2.84 29.21 -33.60
C LYS A 85 -1.67 28.90 -34.54
N GLN A 86 -0.58 29.64 -34.43
CA GLN A 86 0.62 29.41 -35.24
C GLN A 86 1.20 28.01 -34.98
N SER A 87 1.33 27.61 -33.71
CA SER A 87 1.77 26.26 -33.33
C SER A 87 0.86 25.17 -33.92
N SER A 88 -0.46 25.31 -33.79
CA SER A 88 -1.45 24.38 -34.33
C SER A 88 -1.45 24.31 -35.86
N SER A 89 -1.22 25.43 -36.55
CA SER A 89 -1.16 25.46 -38.03
C SER A 89 0.09 24.76 -38.60
N SER A 90 1.15 24.66 -37.79
CA SER A 90 2.44 24.13 -38.22
C SER A 90 2.65 22.68 -37.77
N HIS A 91 1.78 22.15 -36.89
CA HIS A 91 2.00 20.87 -36.24
C HIS A 91 0.71 20.15 -35.81
N ASN A 92 0.82 18.88 -35.39
CA ASN A 92 -0.30 18.04 -34.97
C ASN A 92 -0.70 18.22 -33.50
N THR A 93 -0.74 19.47 -33.03
CA THR A 93 -1.09 19.79 -31.64
C THR A 93 -2.28 20.75 -31.59
N ASP A 94 -3.36 20.28 -30.96
CA ASP A 94 -4.58 21.04 -30.73
C ASP A 94 -4.56 21.66 -29.33
N TYR A 95 -5.25 22.80 -29.18
CA TYR A 95 -5.34 23.52 -27.92
C TYR A 95 -6.79 23.85 -27.55
N LEU A 96 -7.05 23.86 -26.24
CA LEU A 96 -8.22 24.52 -25.68
C LEU A 96 -7.75 25.65 -24.77
N VAL A 97 -8.36 26.84 -24.92
CA VAL A 97 -8.11 27.99 -24.05
C VAL A 97 -9.44 28.43 -23.44
N PHE A 98 -9.45 28.68 -22.14
CA PHE A 98 -10.64 29.02 -21.38
C PHE A 98 -10.42 30.34 -20.64
N THR A 99 -11.36 31.28 -20.74
CA THR A 99 -11.26 32.57 -20.04
C THR A 99 -12.34 32.69 -18.97
N ALA A 100 -11.96 33.17 -17.79
CA ALA A 100 -12.87 33.33 -16.65
C ALA A 100 -13.78 34.56 -16.79
N LEU A 101 -13.26 35.65 -17.37
CA LEU A 101 -13.96 36.93 -17.51
C LEU A 101 -15.22 36.77 -18.37
N ASP A 102 -15.04 36.27 -19.59
CA ASP A 102 -16.11 36.15 -20.58
C ASP A 102 -16.71 34.74 -20.63
N LYS A 103 -16.18 33.81 -19.82
CA LYS A 103 -16.55 32.39 -19.80
C LYS A 103 -16.50 31.78 -21.21
N VAL A 104 -15.49 32.11 -21.99
CA VAL A 104 -15.36 31.64 -23.38
C VAL A 104 -14.49 30.38 -23.43
N ILE A 105 -14.87 29.45 -24.30
CA ILE A 105 -14.07 28.29 -24.68
C ILE A 105 -13.54 28.57 -26.09
N TYR A 106 -12.23 28.64 -26.26
CA TYR A 106 -11.57 28.70 -27.55
C TYR A 106 -11.06 27.30 -27.88
N LYS A 107 -11.44 26.77 -29.03
CA LYS A 107 -10.82 25.57 -29.61
C LYS A 107 -9.92 26.01 -30.76
N ILE A 108 -8.66 25.60 -30.68
CA ILE A 108 -7.64 25.84 -31.71
C ILE A 108 -7.27 24.49 -32.29
N SER A 109 -7.54 24.30 -33.57
CA SER A 109 -7.25 23.05 -34.28
C SER A 109 -7.05 23.34 -35.75
N ASP A 110 -6.02 22.73 -36.34
CA ASP A 110 -5.60 22.97 -37.73
C ASP A 110 -5.42 24.47 -38.06
N GLY A 111 -4.86 25.22 -37.10
CA GLY A 111 -4.67 26.67 -37.26
C GLY A 111 -5.97 27.50 -37.27
N GLU A 112 -7.13 26.93 -36.98
CA GLU A 112 -8.40 27.65 -36.90
C GLU A 112 -8.83 27.87 -35.45
N ILE A 113 -9.43 29.04 -35.17
CA ILE A 113 -9.95 29.38 -33.84
C ILE A 113 -11.47 29.39 -33.87
N THR A 114 -12.10 28.57 -33.04
CA THR A 114 -13.55 28.51 -32.89
C THR A 114 -13.97 28.74 -31.44
N GLN A 115 -15.21 29.19 -31.21
CA GLN A 115 -15.76 29.46 -29.88
C GLN A 115 -17.02 28.62 -29.58
N PRO A 116 -16.87 27.30 -29.36
CA PRO A 116 -18.03 26.44 -29.13
C PRO A 116 -18.55 26.51 -27.69
N SER A 117 -19.76 26.00 -27.46
CA SER A 117 -20.35 25.87 -26.10
C SER A 117 -19.78 24.70 -25.30
N TYR A 118 -19.19 23.73 -25.99
CA TYR A 118 -18.42 22.60 -25.47
C TYR A 118 -17.31 22.26 -26.46
N ALA A 119 -16.21 21.68 -25.98
CA ALA A 119 -15.09 21.30 -26.84
C ALA A 119 -14.39 20.05 -26.30
N TYR A 120 -13.76 19.31 -27.22
CA TYR A 120 -12.80 18.29 -26.88
C TYR A 120 -11.60 18.37 -27.82
N ILE A 121 -10.46 17.87 -27.33
CA ILE A 121 -9.24 17.61 -28.10
C ILE A 121 -8.68 16.26 -27.64
N GLY A 122 -7.99 15.55 -28.54
CA GLY A 122 -7.45 14.22 -28.28
C GLY A 122 -8.33 13.08 -28.78
N ASP A 123 -8.46 12.04 -27.95
CA ASP A 123 -8.93 10.71 -28.32
C ASP A 123 -10.43 10.67 -28.64
N PHE A 124 -10.76 10.27 -29.87
CA PHE A 124 -12.14 10.27 -30.34
C PHE A 124 -12.98 9.15 -29.71
N ASP A 125 -12.43 7.96 -29.52
CA ASP A 125 -13.15 6.83 -28.92
C ASP A 125 -13.47 7.12 -27.45
N GLY A 126 -12.51 7.70 -26.73
CA GLY A 126 -12.70 8.23 -25.38
C GLY A 126 -13.78 9.31 -25.33
N TYR A 127 -13.76 10.25 -26.26
CA TYR A 127 -14.80 11.28 -26.36
C TYR A 127 -16.19 10.68 -26.59
N GLN A 128 -16.32 9.70 -27.49
CA GLN A 128 -17.59 9.03 -27.76
C GLN A 128 -18.11 8.28 -26.52
N LEU A 129 -17.23 7.61 -25.78
CA LEU A 129 -17.62 6.93 -24.55
C LEU A 129 -18.03 7.92 -23.44
N LEU A 130 -17.26 9.00 -23.28
CA LEU A 130 -17.54 10.07 -22.32
C LEU A 130 -18.92 10.69 -22.56
N THR A 131 -19.21 11.08 -23.80
CA THR A 131 -20.45 11.78 -24.17
C THR A 131 -21.71 10.92 -24.08
N LYS A 132 -21.59 9.59 -24.15
CA LYS A 132 -22.72 8.67 -23.86
C LYS A 132 -23.17 8.68 -22.40
N LYS A 133 -22.36 9.24 -21.50
CA LYS A 133 -22.55 9.18 -20.04
C LYS A 133 -22.83 10.54 -19.40
N ILE A 134 -22.86 11.60 -20.19
CA ILE A 134 -23.13 12.96 -19.73
C ILE A 134 -24.25 13.58 -20.57
N ASP A 135 -24.92 14.57 -20.01
CA ASP A 135 -25.93 15.36 -20.70
C ASP A 135 -25.64 16.87 -20.60
N LEU A 136 -26.57 17.71 -21.08
CA LEU A 136 -26.43 19.17 -21.01
C LEU A 136 -26.42 19.68 -19.56
N SER A 137 -27.11 18.99 -18.66
CA SER A 137 -27.18 19.34 -17.25
C SER A 137 -25.98 18.95 -16.41
N SER A 138 -25.15 18.02 -16.91
CA SER A 138 -24.04 17.47 -16.16
C SER A 138 -23.08 18.50 -15.61
N ASP A 139 -22.77 18.33 -14.33
CA ASP A 139 -21.82 19.10 -13.56
C ASP A 139 -20.41 18.48 -13.61
N ILE A 140 -19.49 19.02 -12.82
CA ILE A 140 -18.10 18.54 -12.80
C ILE A 140 -18.00 17.10 -12.26
N ASN A 141 -18.86 16.68 -11.32
CA ASN A 141 -18.81 15.35 -10.72
C ASN A 141 -19.21 14.26 -11.73
N GLU A 142 -20.26 14.53 -12.49
CA GLU A 142 -20.72 13.62 -13.55
C GLU A 142 -19.69 13.51 -14.68
N LEU A 143 -19.05 14.63 -15.04
CA LEU A 143 -17.95 14.65 -16.01
C LEU A 143 -16.75 13.83 -15.53
N GLU A 144 -16.38 13.95 -14.25
CA GLU A 144 -15.29 13.17 -13.65
C GLU A 144 -15.61 11.68 -13.63
N SER A 145 -16.86 11.31 -13.30
CA SER A 145 -17.31 9.92 -13.35
C SER A 145 -17.19 9.35 -14.77
N ALA A 146 -17.63 10.12 -15.77
CA ALA A 146 -17.53 9.73 -17.17
C ALA A 146 -16.07 9.59 -17.64
N MET A 147 -15.19 10.53 -17.28
CA MET A 147 -13.77 10.44 -17.60
C MET A 147 -13.09 9.24 -16.92
N ASN A 148 -13.42 8.93 -15.67
CA ASN A 148 -12.88 7.75 -14.98
C ASN A 148 -13.29 6.44 -15.65
N MET A 149 -14.51 6.36 -16.20
CA MET A 149 -14.93 5.21 -17.01
C MET A 149 -14.09 5.10 -18.29
N VAL A 150 -13.84 6.21 -18.97
CA VAL A 150 -12.96 6.25 -20.15
C VAL A 150 -11.54 5.79 -19.82
N ILE A 151 -10.98 6.27 -18.72
CA ILE A 151 -9.64 5.89 -18.24
C ILE A 151 -9.56 4.40 -17.89
N SER A 152 -10.65 3.82 -17.38
CA SER A 152 -10.71 2.42 -16.96
C SER A 152 -11.00 1.45 -18.11
N ASP A 153 -11.40 1.94 -19.29
CA ASP A 153 -11.72 1.10 -20.44
C ASP A 153 -10.44 0.61 -21.13
N SER A 154 -10.17 -0.70 -21.03
CA SER A 154 -8.98 -1.33 -21.60
C SER A 154 -8.89 -1.26 -23.12
N ASN A 155 -10.00 -0.94 -23.81
CA ASN A 155 -10.01 -0.80 -25.27
C ASN A 155 -9.43 0.55 -25.72
N ILE A 156 -9.45 1.56 -24.84
CA ILE A 156 -8.97 2.91 -25.15
C ILE A 156 -7.52 3.03 -24.68
N LYS A 157 -6.60 2.49 -25.49
CA LYS A 157 -5.16 2.40 -25.15
C LYS A 157 -4.43 3.73 -25.08
N THR A 158 -5.13 4.80 -25.40
CA THR A 158 -4.64 6.13 -25.74
C THR A 158 -4.88 7.16 -24.64
N VAL A 159 -5.70 6.80 -23.64
CA VAL A 159 -5.99 7.55 -22.42
C VAL A 159 -5.47 6.76 -21.20
N GLY A 160 -5.33 7.41 -20.04
CA GLY A 160 -4.97 6.70 -18.81
C GLY A 160 -4.50 7.56 -17.66
N GLY A 161 -4.02 6.88 -16.61
CA GLY A 161 -3.51 7.49 -15.39
C GLY A 161 -4.62 7.81 -14.41
N TYR A 162 -5.10 9.04 -14.40
CA TYR A 162 -6.21 9.50 -13.54
C TYR A 162 -6.87 10.74 -14.13
N CYS A 163 -8.08 11.04 -13.68
CA CYS A 163 -8.83 12.22 -14.09
C CYS A 163 -8.32 13.47 -13.35
N ILE A 164 -7.94 14.49 -14.12
CA ILE A 164 -7.75 15.86 -13.67
C ILE A 164 -9.01 16.64 -14.00
N SER A 165 -9.49 17.44 -13.06
CA SER A 165 -10.70 18.23 -13.21
C SER A 165 -10.51 19.66 -12.73
N VAL A 166 -11.07 20.59 -13.47
CA VAL A 166 -11.04 22.02 -13.17
C VAL A 166 -12.43 22.61 -13.38
N VAL A 167 -12.82 23.49 -12.47
CA VAL A 167 -14.07 24.23 -12.55
C VAL A 167 -13.83 25.73 -12.43
N LEU A 168 -14.54 26.51 -13.23
CA LEU A 168 -14.62 27.96 -13.07
C LEU A 168 -15.60 28.29 -11.94
N GLU A 169 -15.10 28.81 -10.82
CA GLU A 169 -15.89 29.19 -9.67
C GLU A 169 -15.38 30.51 -9.06
N GLY A 170 -16.28 31.44 -8.76
CA GLY A 170 -15.89 32.74 -8.18
C GLY A 170 -14.97 33.58 -9.08
N GLY A 171 -15.09 33.42 -10.41
CA GLY A 171 -14.26 34.14 -11.39
C GLY A 171 -12.85 33.60 -11.55
N LEU A 172 -12.53 32.43 -10.98
CA LEU A 172 -11.23 31.79 -11.07
C LEU A 172 -11.39 30.31 -11.42
N PHE A 173 -10.50 29.77 -12.23
CA PHE A 173 -10.36 28.35 -12.42
C PHE A 173 -9.72 27.71 -11.19
N ARG A 174 -10.30 26.60 -10.74
CA ARG A 174 -9.80 25.84 -9.60
C ARG A 174 -9.76 24.37 -9.95
N TYR A 175 -8.65 23.72 -9.62
CA TYR A 175 -8.64 22.27 -9.56
C TYR A 175 -9.67 21.80 -8.54
N VAL A 176 -10.46 20.78 -8.89
CA VAL A 176 -11.35 20.15 -7.92
C VAL A 176 -10.46 19.31 -7.01
N ASN A 177 -10.34 19.71 -5.73
CA ASN A 177 -9.44 19.11 -4.75
C ASN A 177 -9.48 17.58 -4.78
N ARG A 178 -8.46 16.96 -5.38
CA ARG A 178 -8.31 15.51 -5.40
C ARG A 178 -6.90 15.13 -5.01
N HIS A 179 -6.83 14.33 -3.95
CA HIS A 179 -5.67 13.51 -3.65
C HIS A 179 -5.86 12.22 -4.43
N TYR A 180 -5.04 11.97 -5.45
CA TYR A 180 -5.06 10.69 -6.13
C TYR A 180 -3.91 9.83 -5.63
N PHE A 181 -4.27 8.73 -4.97
CA PHE A 181 -3.35 7.68 -4.57
C PHE A 181 -3.53 6.51 -5.53
N SER A 182 -2.49 6.17 -6.28
CA SER A 182 -2.34 4.80 -6.75
C SER A 182 -1.01 4.28 -6.24
N GLN A 183 -1.10 3.51 -5.15
CA GLN A 183 -0.04 2.71 -4.54
C GLN A 183 1.07 3.52 -3.85
N PHE A 184 1.27 3.22 -2.57
CA PHE A 184 2.41 3.63 -1.74
C PHE A 184 2.63 2.55 -0.66
N LYS A 185 3.87 2.21 -0.34
CA LYS A 185 4.21 1.48 0.89
C LYS A 185 4.53 2.49 1.98
N GLY A 186 3.61 2.70 2.92
CA GLY A 186 3.80 3.59 4.07
C GLY A 186 2.53 4.35 4.48
N ARG A 187 2.54 4.92 5.69
CA ARG A 187 1.45 5.78 6.18
C ARG A 187 1.71 7.22 5.77
N ILE A 188 0.79 7.80 5.00
CA ILE A 188 0.83 9.22 4.63
C ILE A 188 -0.11 9.99 5.58
N LYS A 189 0.44 10.90 6.38
CA LYS A 189 -0.34 11.81 7.22
C LYS A 189 -0.43 13.18 6.54
N LEU A 190 -1.61 13.48 6.02
CA LEU A 190 -1.92 14.79 5.46
C LEU A 190 -2.13 15.78 6.61
N SER A 191 -1.47 16.93 6.57
CA SER A 191 -1.55 17.92 7.66
C SER A 191 -2.82 18.76 7.62
N THR A 192 -3.53 18.76 6.48
CA THR A 192 -4.68 19.65 6.21
C THR A 192 -6.01 18.90 5.99
N THR A 193 -6.03 17.57 6.07
CA THR A 193 -7.26 16.76 5.98
C THR A 193 -7.38 15.82 7.19
N PRO A 194 -8.57 15.66 7.80
CA PRO A 194 -8.73 14.90 9.05
C PRO A 194 -8.66 13.37 8.88
N THR A 195 -8.45 12.87 7.66
CA THR A 195 -8.53 11.45 7.34
C THR A 195 -7.16 10.79 7.32
N THR A 196 -6.88 9.93 8.31
CA THR A 196 -5.88 8.86 8.17
C THR A 196 -6.38 7.89 7.11
N ILE A 197 -5.65 7.75 6.00
CA ILE A 197 -6.00 6.79 4.95
C ILE A 197 -5.29 5.47 5.26
N PRO A 198 -6.02 4.38 5.60
CA PRO A 198 -5.43 3.06 5.72
C PRO A 198 -5.04 2.56 4.32
N LEU A 199 -3.82 2.04 4.18
CA LEU A 199 -3.30 1.54 2.90
C LEU A 199 -2.91 0.07 3.05
N VAL A 200 -3.44 -0.77 2.15
CA VAL A 200 -3.05 -2.18 1.96
C VAL A 200 -2.68 -2.34 0.47
N SER A 201 -1.57 -3.00 0.15
CA SER A 201 -1.15 -3.26 -1.23
C SER A 201 -0.71 -4.71 -1.46
N TYR A 202 -1.02 -5.25 -2.64
CA TYR A 202 -0.60 -6.57 -3.16
C TYR A 202 0.73 -6.50 -3.96
N PRO A 203 1.50 -7.60 -4.09
CA PRO A 203 2.90 -7.58 -4.54
C PRO A 203 3.17 -7.56 -6.06
N ALA A 204 2.16 -7.50 -6.93
CA ALA A 204 2.34 -7.94 -8.32
C ALA A 204 2.96 -6.92 -9.31
N ASN A 205 3.10 -5.62 -9.00
CA ASN A 205 3.43 -4.62 -10.05
C ASN A 205 4.34 -3.43 -9.67
N ASP A 206 5.06 -3.42 -8.54
CA ASP A 206 6.12 -2.44 -8.18
C ASP A 206 6.07 -1.03 -8.81
N THR A 207 4.89 -0.37 -8.80
CA THR A 207 4.67 0.94 -9.42
C THR A 207 3.86 1.82 -8.46
N TYR A 208 4.26 3.08 -8.26
CA TYR A 208 3.66 3.98 -7.28
C TYR A 208 3.31 5.35 -7.91
N SER A 209 2.25 6.02 -7.49
CA SER A 209 1.88 7.34 -8.01
C SER A 209 1.11 8.12 -6.95
N TYR A 210 1.64 9.31 -6.62
CA TYR A 210 0.97 10.27 -5.75
C TYR A 210 0.77 11.56 -6.50
N THR A 211 -0.47 11.86 -6.87
CA THR A 211 -0.80 13.15 -7.47
C THR A 211 -1.59 13.97 -6.48
N TRP A 212 -0.99 15.07 -6.06
CA TRP A 212 -1.72 16.19 -5.49
C TRP A 212 -2.03 17.19 -6.58
N THR A 213 -3.06 18.01 -6.39
CA THR A 213 -3.35 19.16 -7.26
C THR A 213 -3.76 20.37 -6.41
N GLY A 214 -3.49 20.33 -5.10
CA GLY A 214 -4.32 20.98 -4.09
C GLY A 214 -3.69 22.13 -3.29
N ASP A 215 -3.07 23.11 -3.93
CA ASP A 215 -3.05 24.52 -3.47
C ASP A 215 -3.13 25.47 -4.68
N GLU A 216 -3.00 26.78 -4.48
CA GLU A 216 -3.19 27.83 -5.51
C GLU A 216 -2.34 27.64 -6.78
N ASN A 217 -1.27 26.82 -6.70
CA ASN A 217 -0.29 26.64 -7.76
C ASN A 217 -0.25 25.22 -8.37
N GLY A 218 -0.96 24.25 -7.79
CA GLY A 218 -1.13 22.87 -8.31
C GLY A 218 0.17 22.16 -8.70
N PHE A 219 0.77 21.38 -7.80
CA PHE A 219 1.93 20.52 -8.09
C PHE A 219 1.55 19.05 -8.18
N ALA A 220 2.20 18.26 -9.03
CA ALA A 220 2.06 16.80 -9.09
C ALA A 220 3.41 16.07 -8.88
N PHE A 221 3.36 14.87 -8.30
CA PHE A 221 4.51 13.97 -8.22
C PHE A 221 4.17 12.60 -8.80
N TYR A 222 5.19 11.81 -9.11
CA TYR A 222 5.05 10.44 -9.57
C TYR A 222 6.18 9.59 -8.98
N PHE A 223 5.92 8.31 -8.68
CA PHE A 223 6.90 7.40 -8.06
C PHE A 223 7.04 6.09 -8.85
N TYR A 224 7.80 6.09 -9.94
CA TYR A 224 7.97 4.89 -10.75
C TYR A 224 9.18 4.08 -10.32
N GLU A 225 9.06 2.79 -9.95
CA GLU A 225 10.21 1.93 -9.62
C GLU A 225 11.19 2.57 -8.61
N ALA A 226 10.68 3.19 -7.53
CA ALA A 226 11.47 3.97 -6.56
C ALA A 226 12.21 5.21 -7.12
N LYS A 227 11.82 5.68 -8.30
CA LYS A 227 12.31 6.91 -8.91
C LYS A 227 11.29 8.02 -8.69
N LEU A 228 11.73 9.10 -8.07
CA LEU A 228 10.92 10.32 -7.96
C LEU A 228 10.75 10.95 -9.34
N GLY A 229 9.55 11.42 -9.67
CA GLY A 229 9.31 12.35 -10.76
C GLY A 229 8.56 13.57 -10.26
N LEU A 230 9.19 14.72 -10.33
CA LEU A 230 8.53 16.00 -10.07
C LEU A 230 7.80 16.47 -11.33
N VAL A 231 6.55 16.89 -11.17
CA VAL A 231 5.75 17.49 -12.24
C VAL A 231 5.24 18.87 -11.83
N TYR A 232 5.79 19.85 -12.56
CA TYR A 232 5.23 21.15 -12.98
C TYR A 232 5.54 22.46 -12.21
N LEU A 233 5.78 23.49 -13.04
CA LEU A 233 5.74 24.95 -12.80
C LEU A 233 4.96 25.61 -13.97
N PRO A 234 4.32 26.78 -13.81
CA PRO A 234 3.52 27.47 -14.84
C PRO A 234 4.09 27.40 -16.28
N LEU A 235 3.26 26.99 -17.23
CA LEU A 235 3.51 26.72 -18.66
C LEU A 235 4.74 25.85 -19.00
N ARG A 236 5.31 25.10 -18.05
CA ARG A 236 6.52 24.32 -18.29
C ARG A 236 6.34 22.82 -18.04
N ILE A 237 6.42 22.06 -19.12
CA ILE A 237 6.44 20.60 -19.16
C ILE A 237 7.86 20.13 -18.85
N TYR A 238 8.11 19.72 -17.60
CA TYR A 238 9.39 19.13 -17.21
C TYR A 238 9.41 17.61 -17.42
N PRO A 239 10.58 17.04 -17.79
CA PRO A 239 10.76 15.61 -17.67
C PRO A 239 10.70 15.25 -16.20
N VAL A 240 10.13 14.08 -15.92
CA VAL A 240 10.28 13.43 -14.62
C VAL A 240 11.79 13.22 -14.39
N LYS A 241 12.38 14.03 -13.50
CA LYS A 241 13.75 13.82 -13.03
C LYS A 241 13.77 12.60 -12.12
N THR A 242 14.07 11.44 -12.69
CA THR A 242 14.25 10.19 -11.92
C THR A 242 15.44 10.30 -10.99
N SER A 243 15.18 10.44 -9.69
CA SER A 243 16.22 10.28 -8.67
C SER A 243 16.17 8.85 -8.15
N THR A 244 17.27 8.09 -8.32
CA THR A 244 17.36 6.65 -7.97
C THR A 244 17.75 6.41 -6.52
N GLN A 245 17.97 7.47 -5.72
CA GLN A 245 18.50 7.39 -4.35
C GLN A 245 17.83 8.39 -3.40
N VAL A 246 16.50 8.55 -3.44
CA VAL A 246 15.82 9.46 -2.50
C VAL A 246 15.36 8.67 -1.28
N GLY A 247 16.09 8.82 -0.16
CA GLY A 247 15.51 8.59 1.15
C GLY A 247 14.47 9.68 1.45
N PHE A 248 13.45 9.38 2.27
CA PHE A 248 12.36 10.33 2.56
C PHE A 248 12.86 11.68 3.12
N ASP A 249 14.00 11.69 3.81
CA ASP A 249 14.59 12.90 4.38
C ASP A 249 15.25 13.81 3.31
N ASP A 250 15.72 13.25 2.20
CA ASP A 250 16.26 14.02 1.06
C ASP A 250 15.14 14.58 0.16
N PHE A 251 13.90 14.08 0.32
CA PHE A 251 12.77 14.45 -0.51
C PHE A 251 12.38 15.93 -0.30
N ASP A 252 12.21 16.36 0.94
CA ASP A 252 11.88 17.77 1.28
C ASP A 252 12.93 18.75 0.74
N LYS A 253 14.22 18.36 0.80
CA LYS A 253 15.34 19.13 0.25
C LYS A 253 15.32 19.21 -1.28
N GLN A 254 14.87 18.17 -1.96
CA GLN A 254 14.70 18.21 -3.42
C GLN A 254 13.51 19.08 -3.82
N LEU A 255 12.47 19.21 -2.99
CA LEU A 255 11.31 20.06 -3.33
C LEU A 255 11.58 21.55 -3.13
N SER A 256 12.48 21.91 -2.22
CA SER A 256 12.83 23.31 -1.99
C SER A 256 13.42 23.99 -3.23
N GLN A 257 14.04 23.25 -4.16
CA GLN A 257 14.56 23.82 -5.41
C GLN A 257 13.45 24.37 -6.33
N TYR A 258 12.19 24.00 -6.08
CA TYR A 258 11.01 24.44 -6.83
C TYR A 258 10.13 25.40 -6.01
N ASN A 259 10.59 25.89 -4.85
CA ASN A 259 9.77 26.66 -3.90
C ASN A 259 8.46 25.96 -3.48
N LEU A 260 8.41 24.63 -3.55
CA LEU A 260 7.26 23.83 -3.14
C LEU A 260 7.40 23.37 -1.69
N LYS A 261 6.30 23.37 -0.95
CA LYS A 261 6.20 22.80 0.40
C LYS A 261 5.10 21.73 0.41
N LEU A 262 5.44 20.50 0.78
CA LEU A 262 4.42 19.45 0.88
C LEU A 262 3.39 19.80 1.97
N PRO A 263 2.09 19.60 1.72
CA PRO A 263 1.04 19.64 2.74
C PRO A 263 1.04 18.37 3.61
N VAL A 264 2.03 17.49 3.42
CA VAL A 264 2.11 16.16 3.98
C VAL A 264 3.35 16.09 4.86
N ARG A 265 3.21 15.57 6.08
CA ARG A 265 4.38 15.04 6.80
C ARG A 265 4.46 13.57 6.47
N ILE A 266 5.43 13.19 5.63
CA ILE A 266 5.79 11.79 5.45
C ILE A 266 6.59 11.43 6.69
N SER A 267 5.92 10.92 7.73
CA SER A 267 6.64 10.36 8.87
C SER A 267 7.33 9.09 8.40
N SER A 268 8.65 9.03 8.52
CA SER A 268 9.37 7.77 8.44
C SER A 268 8.86 6.87 9.57
N THR A 269 8.10 5.83 9.22
CA THR A 269 8.08 4.65 10.08
C THR A 269 9.52 4.13 10.10
N CYS A 270 10.02 3.76 11.28
CA CYS A 270 11.34 3.15 11.39
C CYS A 270 11.40 1.99 10.38
N GLU A 271 12.46 1.92 9.57
CA GLU A 271 12.63 0.90 8.51
C GLU A 271 12.39 -0.51 9.08
N GLU A 272 12.82 -0.73 10.34
CA GLU A 272 12.65 -1.98 11.06
C GLU A 272 11.17 -2.27 11.41
N GLU A 273 10.36 -1.28 11.78
CA GLU A 273 8.92 -1.48 12.08
C GLU A 273 8.14 -1.87 10.82
N THR A 274 8.46 -1.25 9.68
CA THR A 274 7.84 -1.58 8.39
C THR A 274 8.20 -3.00 7.95
N LEU A 275 9.44 -3.40 8.20
CA LEU A 275 9.92 -4.75 7.93
C LEU A 275 9.15 -5.79 8.78
N ILE A 276 8.88 -5.48 10.05
CA ILE A 276 8.06 -6.33 10.93
C ILE A 276 6.62 -6.45 10.41
N GLU A 277 5.96 -5.34 10.06
CA GLU A 277 4.59 -5.37 9.53
C GLU A 277 4.50 -6.23 8.26
N PHE A 278 5.45 -6.08 7.33
CA PHE A 278 5.51 -6.90 6.12
C PHE A 278 5.73 -8.39 6.43
N SER A 279 6.61 -8.70 7.38
CA SER A 279 6.85 -10.07 7.79
C SER A 279 5.64 -10.72 8.47
N TYR A 280 4.81 -9.96 9.18
CA TYR A 280 3.54 -10.48 9.70
C TYR A 280 2.58 -10.91 8.58
N GLU A 281 2.51 -10.17 7.47
CA GLU A 281 1.71 -10.58 6.32
C GLU A 281 2.28 -11.84 5.65
N LEU A 282 3.61 -11.94 5.53
CA LEU A 282 4.24 -13.18 5.05
C LEU A 282 3.91 -14.39 5.95
N TYR A 283 3.88 -14.20 7.27
CA TYR A 283 3.50 -15.25 8.22
C TYR A 283 2.03 -15.67 8.05
N LYS A 284 1.09 -14.72 7.90
CA LYS A 284 -0.33 -15.02 7.67
C LYS A 284 -0.56 -15.80 6.37
N GLU A 285 0.21 -15.51 5.34
CA GLU A 285 0.18 -16.20 4.04
C GLU A 285 1.00 -17.51 4.04
N ALA A 286 1.39 -18.02 5.22
CA ALA A 286 2.22 -19.23 5.42
C ALA A 286 3.57 -19.22 4.67
N GLN A 287 4.12 -18.03 4.36
CA GLN A 287 5.42 -17.88 3.70
C GLN A 287 6.57 -17.79 4.72
N TYR A 288 6.67 -18.80 5.59
CA TYR A 288 7.53 -18.76 6.78
C TYR A 288 9.02 -18.58 6.48
N GLN A 289 9.56 -19.27 5.46
CA GLN A 289 10.97 -19.14 5.09
C GLN A 289 11.29 -17.71 4.62
N ARG A 290 10.42 -17.11 3.79
CA ARG A 290 10.59 -15.72 3.33
C ARG A 290 10.49 -14.73 4.49
N CYS A 291 9.61 -15.00 5.46
CA CYS A 291 9.51 -14.22 6.68
C CYS A 291 10.84 -14.25 7.44
N ILE A 292 11.37 -15.44 7.71
CA ILE A 292 12.67 -15.65 8.37
C ILE A 292 13.79 -14.89 7.66
N ASP A 293 13.91 -15.04 6.34
CA ASP A 293 14.97 -14.39 5.55
C ASP A 293 14.94 -12.87 5.68
N LYS A 294 13.77 -12.26 5.93
CA LYS A 294 13.65 -10.82 6.15
C LYS A 294 14.06 -10.38 7.53
N ILE A 295 13.59 -11.03 8.58
CA ILE A 295 13.72 -10.51 9.96
C ILE A 295 14.84 -11.14 10.78
N SER A 296 15.57 -12.12 10.25
CA SER A 296 16.65 -12.82 10.98
C SER A 296 17.72 -11.85 11.53
N SER A 297 18.05 -10.80 10.79
CA SER A 297 19.03 -9.79 11.23
C SER A 297 18.53 -8.92 12.38
N LEU A 298 17.21 -8.74 12.51
CA LEU A 298 16.59 -7.98 13.60
C LEU A 298 16.53 -8.80 14.90
N GLY A 299 16.31 -10.12 14.80
CA GLY A 299 16.23 -11.02 15.95
C GLY A 299 17.51 -11.08 16.79
N GLN A 300 18.66 -10.75 16.21
CA GLN A 300 19.97 -10.78 16.88
C GLN A 300 20.37 -9.44 17.53
N ARG A 301 19.64 -8.35 17.28
CA ARG A 301 19.99 -6.99 17.72
C ARG A 301 19.22 -6.58 18.96
N ILE A 302 19.61 -7.07 20.13
CA ILE A 302 19.14 -6.47 21.39
C ILE A 302 19.77 -5.08 21.46
N LYS A 303 18.97 -3.99 21.39
CA LYS A 303 19.12 -2.73 22.19
C LYS A 303 18.58 -1.44 21.57
N VAL A 304 18.23 -1.36 20.27
CA VAL A 304 17.85 -0.04 19.68
C VAL A 304 16.33 0.23 19.73
N ASN A 305 15.50 -0.75 19.36
CA ASN A 305 14.03 -0.65 19.44
C ASN A 305 13.46 -1.91 20.11
N PRO A 306 13.18 -1.87 21.43
CA PRO A 306 12.73 -3.04 22.19
C PRO A 306 11.45 -3.68 21.65
N LYS A 307 10.56 -2.89 21.04
CA LYS A 307 9.31 -3.38 20.46
C LYS A 307 9.56 -4.16 19.17
N VAL A 308 10.34 -3.59 18.26
CA VAL A 308 10.75 -4.27 17.01
C VAL A 308 11.48 -5.57 17.34
N TYR A 309 12.41 -5.52 18.30
CA TYR A 309 13.15 -6.70 18.73
C TYR A 309 12.23 -7.80 19.25
N PHE A 310 11.29 -7.44 20.13
CA PHE A 310 10.29 -8.37 20.64
C PHE A 310 9.50 -9.01 19.50
N GLN A 311 8.95 -8.18 18.60
CA GLN A 311 8.14 -8.64 17.48
C GLN A 311 8.94 -9.52 16.50
N ALA A 312 10.21 -9.19 16.23
CA ALA A 312 11.08 -9.97 15.37
C ALA A 312 11.30 -11.38 15.93
N ASN A 313 11.69 -11.49 17.20
CA ASN A 313 11.95 -12.77 17.85
C ASN A 313 10.67 -13.59 18.00
N TYR A 314 9.55 -12.96 18.33
CA TYR A 314 8.26 -13.63 18.41
C TYR A 314 7.89 -14.26 17.07
N LEU A 315 8.01 -13.49 15.99
CA LEU A 315 7.65 -13.93 14.66
C LEU A 315 8.62 -15.00 14.11
N LEU A 316 9.92 -14.87 14.39
CA LEU A 316 10.92 -15.90 14.09
C LEU A 316 10.58 -17.21 14.80
N GLY A 317 10.31 -17.16 16.12
CA GLY A 317 9.88 -18.32 16.89
C GLY A 317 8.66 -18.99 16.27
N CYS A 318 7.62 -18.21 15.95
CA CYS A 318 6.42 -18.72 15.29
C CYS A 318 6.73 -19.37 13.93
N CYS A 319 7.52 -18.73 13.07
CA CYS A 319 7.85 -19.26 11.74
C CYS A 319 8.62 -20.59 11.82
N TYR A 320 9.63 -20.67 12.69
CA TYR A 320 10.38 -21.90 12.90
C TYR A 320 9.52 -23.01 13.50
N LYS A 321 8.58 -22.67 14.39
CA LYS A 321 7.60 -23.62 14.93
C LYS A 321 6.73 -24.21 13.82
N GLU A 322 6.09 -23.37 13.01
CA GLU A 322 5.20 -23.85 11.94
C GLU A 322 5.98 -24.69 10.91
N LEU A 323 7.16 -24.23 10.47
CA LEU A 323 8.00 -25.01 9.56
C LEU A 323 8.43 -26.36 10.15
N GLY A 324 8.75 -26.39 11.45
CA GLY A 324 9.10 -27.63 12.14
C GLY A 324 7.95 -28.63 12.19
N ILE A 325 6.74 -28.16 12.49
CA ILE A 325 5.52 -28.99 12.46
C ILE A 325 5.24 -29.50 11.04
N GLU A 326 5.33 -28.65 10.03
CA GLU A 326 5.12 -29.04 8.63
C GLU A 326 6.14 -30.07 8.13
N ASN A 327 7.40 -29.97 8.59
CA ASN A 327 8.46 -30.90 8.18
C ASN A 327 8.41 -32.27 8.87
N GLU A 328 7.58 -32.46 9.90
CA GLU A 328 7.53 -33.69 10.71
C GLU A 328 7.46 -34.96 9.83
N LYS A 329 6.57 -34.94 8.83
CA LYS A 329 6.33 -36.10 7.95
C LYS A 329 7.37 -36.28 6.86
N GLN A 330 8.12 -35.23 6.53
CA GLN A 330 9.07 -35.23 5.41
C GLN A 330 10.50 -35.55 5.90
N ASN A 331 10.92 -34.90 6.98
CA ASN A 331 12.25 -35.04 7.53
C ASN A 331 12.24 -34.72 9.03
N ILE A 332 12.11 -35.75 9.86
CA ILE A 332 12.04 -35.60 11.32
C ILE A 332 13.29 -34.94 11.92
N THR A 333 14.47 -35.19 11.35
CA THR A 333 15.72 -34.57 11.83
C THR A 333 15.73 -33.07 11.60
N GLU A 334 15.21 -32.62 10.45
CA GLU A 334 15.09 -31.19 10.16
C GLU A 334 13.96 -30.54 10.98
N ALA A 335 12.83 -31.24 11.14
CA ALA A 335 11.73 -30.81 11.99
C ALA A 335 12.19 -30.50 13.42
N ILE A 336 12.97 -31.40 14.03
CA ILE A 336 13.53 -31.20 15.37
C ILE A 336 14.41 -29.96 15.42
N LYS A 337 15.33 -29.77 14.47
CA LYS A 337 16.21 -28.58 14.44
C LYS A 337 15.43 -27.27 14.36
N LEU A 338 14.39 -27.24 13.51
CA LEU A 338 13.54 -26.06 13.35
C LEU A 338 12.78 -25.76 14.65
N LEU A 339 12.23 -26.77 15.31
CA LEU A 339 11.54 -26.61 16.59
C LEU A 339 12.48 -26.20 17.74
N GLU A 340 13.70 -26.73 17.78
CA GLU A 340 14.71 -26.29 18.76
C GLU A 340 15.04 -24.81 18.56
N LYS A 341 15.20 -24.38 17.31
CA LYS A 341 15.44 -22.97 16.97
C LYS A 341 14.25 -22.09 17.32
N SER A 342 13.02 -22.56 17.13
CA SER A 342 11.82 -21.89 17.63
C SER A 342 11.90 -21.63 19.14
N ASN A 343 12.25 -22.66 19.92
CA ASN A 343 12.39 -22.53 21.36
C ASN A 343 13.51 -21.58 21.79
N GLU A 344 14.62 -21.52 21.03
CA GLU A 344 15.68 -20.53 21.25
C GLU A 344 15.12 -19.09 21.19
N TYR A 345 14.33 -18.77 20.15
CA TYR A 345 13.72 -17.46 20.01
C TYR A 345 12.70 -17.12 21.10
N PHE A 346 11.87 -18.09 21.51
CA PHE A 346 10.95 -17.86 22.62
C PHE A 346 11.66 -17.74 23.98
N ASN A 347 12.76 -18.47 24.19
CA ASN A 347 13.57 -18.35 25.41
C ASN A 347 14.14 -16.95 25.56
N ILE A 348 14.68 -16.38 24.48
CA ILE A 348 15.13 -14.99 24.45
C ILE A 348 14.04 -14.04 24.96
N LEU A 349 12.80 -14.20 24.48
CA LEU A 349 11.68 -13.35 24.91
C LEU A 349 11.39 -13.53 26.41
N THR A 350 11.27 -14.77 26.89
CA THR A 350 10.97 -15.04 28.31
C THR A 350 12.10 -14.64 29.26
N MET A 351 13.34 -14.50 28.78
CA MET A 351 14.48 -14.05 29.57
C MET A 351 14.60 -12.53 29.66
N HIS A 352 14.14 -11.80 28.65
CA HIS A 352 14.36 -10.36 28.51
C HIS A 352 13.10 -9.51 28.65
N TYR A 353 11.92 -10.12 28.60
CA TYR A 353 10.63 -9.46 28.66
C TYR A 353 9.73 -10.13 29.69
N GLU A 354 8.74 -9.37 30.17
CA GLU A 354 7.66 -9.95 30.96
C GLU A 354 6.97 -11.08 30.18
N PRO A 355 6.68 -12.23 30.81
CA PRO A 355 6.05 -13.36 30.13
C PRO A 355 4.72 -12.95 29.50
N GLU A 356 4.62 -13.08 28.17
CA GLU A 356 3.37 -12.89 27.45
C GLU A 356 2.67 -14.23 27.19
N PHE A 357 1.34 -14.25 27.30
CA PHE A 357 0.52 -15.44 27.10
C PHE A 357 0.80 -16.13 25.75
N SER A 358 0.88 -15.34 24.67
CA SER A 358 1.13 -15.84 23.31
C SER A 358 2.52 -16.48 23.16
N VAL A 359 3.54 -15.91 23.80
CA VAL A 359 4.91 -16.44 23.80
C VAL A 359 4.94 -17.80 24.50
N LEU A 360 4.39 -17.87 25.72
CA LEU A 360 4.36 -19.10 26.51
C LEU A 360 3.60 -20.23 25.82
N ILE A 361 2.45 -19.92 25.20
CA ILE A 361 1.67 -20.92 24.46
C ILE A 361 2.46 -21.47 23.28
N ASN A 362 3.06 -20.62 22.46
CA ASN A 362 3.79 -21.09 21.28
C ASN A 362 5.05 -21.87 21.67
N LYS A 363 5.73 -21.46 22.74
CA LYS A 363 6.87 -22.18 23.32
C LYS A 363 6.48 -23.55 23.88
N GLY A 364 5.36 -23.63 24.60
CA GLY A 364 4.81 -24.89 25.11
C GLY A 364 4.42 -25.84 23.97
N ILE A 365 3.79 -25.32 22.90
CA ILE A 365 3.44 -26.11 21.71
C ILE A 365 4.70 -26.65 21.03
N ALA A 366 5.71 -25.81 20.79
CA ALA A 366 6.98 -26.24 20.21
C ALA A 366 7.64 -27.36 21.05
N SER A 367 7.62 -27.22 22.37
CA SER A 367 8.14 -28.23 23.30
C SER A 367 7.32 -29.54 23.26
N ASN A 368 5.99 -29.48 23.16
CA ASN A 368 5.16 -30.68 22.97
C ASN A 368 5.55 -31.44 21.70
N TYR A 369 5.68 -30.74 20.57
CA TYR A 369 6.08 -31.34 19.30
C TYR A 369 7.51 -31.94 19.36
N LEU A 370 8.46 -31.24 20.00
CA LEU A 370 9.80 -31.82 20.26
C LEU A 370 9.71 -33.09 21.09
N GLY A 371 8.83 -33.11 22.10
CA GLY A 371 8.51 -34.27 22.91
C GLY A 371 8.05 -35.43 22.03
N TYR A 372 7.09 -35.23 21.13
CA TYR A 372 6.59 -36.29 20.24
C TYR A 372 7.66 -36.84 19.29
N MET A 373 8.46 -35.95 18.67
CA MET A 373 9.43 -36.31 17.64
C MET A 373 10.73 -36.92 18.19
N THR A 374 11.07 -36.64 19.44
CA THR A 374 12.34 -37.10 20.03
C THR A 374 12.25 -38.55 20.51
N GLU A 375 13.16 -39.40 20.03
CA GLU A 375 13.21 -40.81 20.46
C GLU A 375 13.89 -41.00 21.82
N LYS A 376 14.89 -40.18 22.13
CA LYS A 376 15.65 -40.32 23.38
C LYS A 376 14.76 -39.98 24.58
N LEU A 377 14.40 -41.00 25.36
CA LEU A 377 13.45 -40.92 26.47
C LEU A 377 13.76 -39.79 27.47
N SER A 378 15.03 -39.54 27.78
CA SER A 378 15.43 -38.47 28.71
C SER A 378 15.06 -37.08 28.19
N PHE A 379 15.28 -36.83 26.89
CA PHE A 379 14.92 -35.56 26.26
C PHE A 379 13.43 -35.46 26.04
N LYS A 380 12.78 -36.55 25.62
CA LYS A 380 11.32 -36.65 25.49
C LYS A 380 10.61 -36.26 26.78
N LYS A 381 11.03 -36.81 27.92
CA LYS A 381 10.52 -36.44 29.24
C LYS A 381 10.72 -34.95 29.52
N ALA A 382 11.93 -34.43 29.34
CA ALA A 382 12.25 -33.02 29.59
C ALA A 382 11.42 -32.05 28.72
N TYR A 383 11.17 -32.39 27.45
CA TYR A 383 10.36 -31.54 26.57
C TYR A 383 8.89 -31.47 27.02
N PHE A 384 8.30 -32.59 27.44
CA PHE A 384 6.95 -32.57 28.00
C PHE A 384 6.88 -31.84 29.34
N GLU A 385 7.88 -31.99 30.23
CA GLU A 385 7.97 -31.22 31.48
C GLU A 385 8.06 -29.71 31.21
N ASN A 386 8.88 -29.30 30.24
CA ASN A 386 8.97 -27.90 29.80
C ASN A 386 7.63 -27.39 29.26
N ALA A 387 6.95 -28.19 28.43
CA ALA A 387 5.64 -27.84 27.90
C ALA A 387 4.60 -27.63 29.02
N VAL A 388 4.53 -28.55 29.99
CA VAL A 388 3.64 -28.44 31.16
C VAL A 388 3.92 -27.16 31.95
N ASN A 389 5.19 -26.82 32.16
CA ASN A 389 5.58 -25.60 32.87
C ASN A 389 5.14 -24.35 32.10
N ASP A 390 5.44 -24.25 30.80
CA ASP A 390 5.06 -23.10 29.98
C ASP A 390 3.52 -22.94 29.89
N PHE A 391 2.76 -24.04 29.78
CA PHE A 391 1.29 -23.98 29.81
C PHE A 391 0.76 -23.56 31.18
N THR A 392 1.36 -24.04 32.27
CA THR A 392 0.98 -23.64 33.63
C THR A 392 1.17 -22.14 33.83
N LEU A 393 2.29 -21.58 33.36
CA LEU A 393 2.53 -20.15 33.38
C LEU A 393 1.50 -19.40 32.52
N SER A 394 1.15 -19.92 31.34
CA SER A 394 0.14 -19.27 30.48
C SER A 394 -1.27 -19.28 31.09
N ILE A 395 -1.66 -20.35 31.80
CA ILE A 395 -2.93 -20.43 32.54
C ILE A 395 -2.98 -19.38 33.66
N ALA A 396 -1.85 -19.15 34.34
CA ALA A 396 -1.75 -18.11 35.35
C ALA A 396 -1.93 -16.69 34.78
N LEU A 397 -1.57 -16.47 33.51
CA LEU A 397 -1.78 -15.20 32.81
C LEU A 397 -3.22 -15.03 32.30
N ASP A 398 -3.80 -16.07 31.71
CA ASP A 398 -5.19 -16.06 31.24
C ASP A 398 -5.84 -17.45 31.33
N SER A 399 -6.58 -17.67 32.42
CA SER A 399 -7.30 -18.92 32.70
C SER A 399 -8.58 -19.11 31.89
N LYS A 400 -8.95 -18.17 31.02
CA LYS A 400 -10.18 -18.25 30.20
C LYS A 400 -9.93 -18.86 28.82
N LYS A 401 -8.71 -19.32 28.54
CA LYS A 401 -8.32 -19.89 27.25
C LYS A 401 -8.24 -21.40 27.35
N THR A 402 -8.82 -22.09 26.37
CA THR A 402 -8.85 -23.56 26.29
C THR A 402 -7.51 -24.18 25.90
N ILE A 403 -6.79 -23.52 24.98
CA ILE A 403 -5.55 -24.00 24.37
C ILE A 403 -4.51 -24.46 25.43
N PRO A 404 -4.19 -23.68 26.49
CA PRO A 404 -3.27 -24.13 27.54
C PRO A 404 -3.69 -25.44 28.21
N TYR A 405 -4.96 -25.57 28.62
CA TYR A 405 -5.46 -26.74 29.33
C TYR A 405 -5.38 -28.00 28.46
N GLN A 406 -5.81 -27.90 27.20
CA GLN A 406 -5.76 -29.06 26.28
C GLN A 406 -4.33 -29.54 26.04
N ASN A 407 -3.40 -28.61 25.82
CA ASN A 407 -2.02 -28.97 25.53
C ASN A 407 -1.26 -29.43 26.78
N ARG A 408 -1.59 -28.89 27.96
CA ARG A 408 -1.05 -29.36 29.24
C ARG A 408 -1.57 -30.77 29.58
N ALA A 409 -2.84 -31.04 29.36
CA ALA A 409 -3.42 -32.39 29.48
C ALA A 409 -2.72 -33.39 28.56
N ALA A 410 -2.49 -33.04 27.29
CA ALA A 410 -1.77 -33.89 26.34
C ALA A 410 -0.31 -34.15 26.76
N ALA A 411 0.39 -33.12 27.24
CA ALA A 411 1.76 -33.25 27.75
C ALA A 411 1.82 -34.15 28.99
N ASN A 412 0.92 -33.95 29.95
CA ASN A 412 0.80 -34.77 31.16
C ASN A 412 0.45 -36.23 30.82
N TYR A 413 -0.40 -36.45 29.82
CA TYR A 413 -0.70 -37.80 29.33
C TYR A 413 0.55 -38.51 28.81
N GLU A 414 1.38 -37.82 28.04
CA GLU A 414 2.68 -38.36 27.59
C GLU A 414 3.68 -38.57 28.74
N LEU A 415 3.49 -37.88 29.87
CA LEU A 415 4.30 -38.05 31.06
C LEU A 415 3.90 -39.26 31.92
N LEU A 416 2.69 -39.80 31.78
CA LEU A 416 2.21 -40.97 32.54
C LEU A 416 3.16 -42.17 32.41
N ARG A 417 3.76 -42.39 31.24
CA ARG A 417 4.70 -43.50 31.01
C ARG A 417 5.99 -43.41 31.81
N PHE A 418 6.29 -42.25 32.41
CA PHE A 418 7.50 -42.02 33.22
C PHE A 418 7.21 -42.05 34.73
N CYS A 419 5.96 -42.23 35.15
CA CYS A 419 5.60 -42.41 36.55
C CYS A 419 6.22 -43.70 37.10
N GLN A 420 6.82 -43.63 38.29
CA GLN A 420 7.45 -44.78 38.94
C GLN A 420 6.57 -45.38 40.04
N SER A 421 5.68 -44.58 40.61
CA SER A 421 4.75 -45.01 41.65
C SER A 421 3.29 -44.94 41.19
N LYS A 422 2.43 -45.75 41.80
CA LYS A 422 0.97 -45.67 41.60
C LYS A 422 0.40 -44.34 42.07
N GLN A 423 1.03 -43.72 43.07
CA GLN A 423 0.62 -42.42 43.58
C GLN A 423 0.88 -41.33 42.52
N ASP A 424 2.08 -41.28 41.95
CA ASP A 424 2.45 -40.31 40.91
C ASP A 424 1.50 -40.43 39.70
N LEU A 425 1.20 -41.67 39.31
CA LEU A 425 0.28 -41.95 38.20
C LEU A 425 -1.12 -41.44 38.50
N SER A 426 -1.64 -41.68 39.72
CA SER A 426 -2.96 -41.20 40.13
C SER A 426 -3.05 -39.67 40.20
N GLU A 427 -2.01 -39.02 40.72
CA GLU A 427 -1.93 -37.56 40.81
C GLU A 427 -1.91 -36.93 39.42
N LEU A 428 -1.06 -37.42 38.52
CA LEU A 428 -0.94 -36.91 37.16
C LEU A 428 -2.21 -37.18 36.34
N ALA A 429 -2.81 -38.35 36.49
CA ALA A 429 -4.09 -38.67 35.86
C ALA A 429 -5.23 -37.75 36.35
N GLY A 430 -5.24 -37.42 37.64
CA GLY A 430 -6.16 -36.43 38.20
C GLY A 430 -6.01 -35.05 37.55
N GLN A 431 -4.78 -34.57 37.38
CA GLN A 431 -4.48 -33.30 36.71
C GLN A 431 -4.95 -33.29 35.24
N ILE A 432 -4.77 -34.40 34.52
CA ILE A 432 -5.23 -34.51 33.12
C ILE A 432 -6.77 -34.39 33.05
N VAL A 433 -7.48 -35.07 33.95
CA VAL A 433 -8.95 -35.01 34.00
C VAL A 433 -9.42 -33.60 34.35
N GLU A 434 -8.79 -32.95 35.34
CA GLU A 434 -9.08 -31.57 35.73
C GLU A 434 -8.88 -30.59 34.56
N ASP A 435 -7.76 -30.68 33.84
CA ASP A 435 -7.48 -29.84 32.68
C ASP A 435 -8.50 -30.07 31.56
N CYS A 436 -8.88 -31.32 31.31
CA CYS A 436 -9.91 -31.62 30.31
C CYS A 436 -11.28 -31.05 30.71
N ASP A 437 -11.64 -31.11 32.00
CA ASP A 437 -12.88 -30.54 32.52
C ASP A 437 -12.90 -29.02 32.43
N LEU A 438 -11.80 -28.36 32.78
CA LEU A 438 -11.66 -26.91 32.63
C LEU A 438 -11.73 -26.49 31.16
N ALA A 439 -11.08 -27.23 30.25
CA ALA A 439 -11.17 -26.98 28.82
C ALA A 439 -12.62 -27.12 28.31
N LEU A 440 -13.31 -28.20 28.68
CA LEU A 440 -14.70 -28.47 28.27
C LEU A 440 -15.72 -27.50 28.88
N HIS A 441 -15.42 -26.97 30.08
CA HIS A 441 -16.23 -25.92 30.69
C HIS A 441 -16.17 -24.61 29.89
N ILE A 442 -14.99 -24.27 29.35
CA ILE A 442 -14.79 -23.08 28.53
C ILE A 442 -15.33 -23.27 27.10
N ASP A 443 -15.08 -24.44 26.48
CA ASP A 443 -15.62 -24.81 25.17
C ASP A 443 -16.06 -26.28 25.15
N GLN A 444 -17.38 -26.48 25.06
CA GLN A 444 -18.01 -27.80 25.13
C GLN A 444 -17.76 -28.67 23.89
N ASN A 445 -17.27 -28.10 22.77
CA ASN A 445 -17.10 -28.81 21.51
C ASN A 445 -15.71 -29.44 21.34
N LEU A 446 -14.88 -29.44 22.38
CA LEU A 446 -13.50 -29.93 22.33
C LEU A 446 -13.42 -31.46 22.41
N GLN A 447 -13.69 -32.13 21.28
CA GLN A 447 -13.67 -33.59 21.17
C GLN A 447 -12.36 -34.24 21.66
N LEU A 448 -11.21 -33.61 21.40
CA LEU A 448 -9.92 -34.12 21.85
C LEU A 448 -9.84 -34.20 23.38
N ALA A 449 -10.33 -33.17 24.09
CA ALA A 449 -10.34 -33.13 25.55
C ALA A 449 -11.32 -34.16 26.13
N ALA A 450 -12.51 -34.30 25.52
CA ALA A 450 -13.48 -35.32 25.92
C ALA A 450 -12.92 -36.75 25.76
N ASN A 451 -12.29 -37.03 24.62
CA ASN A 451 -11.70 -38.34 24.35
C ASN A 451 -10.53 -38.64 25.29
N LEU A 452 -9.64 -37.66 25.53
CA LEU A 452 -8.51 -37.81 26.43
C LEU A 452 -8.98 -38.06 27.88
N LYS A 453 -9.96 -37.28 28.35
CA LYS A 453 -10.58 -37.50 29.67
C LYS A 453 -11.11 -38.92 29.82
N MET A 454 -11.92 -39.38 28.86
CA MET A 454 -12.50 -40.72 28.91
C MET A 454 -11.44 -41.82 28.90
N HIS A 455 -10.39 -41.64 28.10
CA HIS A 455 -9.29 -42.58 28.02
C HIS A 455 -8.54 -42.69 29.35
N VAL A 456 -8.20 -41.57 29.98
CA VAL A 456 -7.50 -41.55 31.28
C VAL A 456 -8.37 -42.11 32.40
N LEU A 457 -9.67 -41.82 32.43
CA LEU A 457 -10.59 -42.42 33.40
C LEU A 457 -10.67 -43.94 33.25
N ALA A 458 -10.65 -44.46 32.01
CA ALA A 458 -10.63 -45.89 31.75
C ALA A 458 -9.30 -46.56 32.15
N MET A 459 -8.18 -45.82 32.19
CA MET A 459 -6.90 -46.32 32.71
C MET A 459 -6.88 -46.43 34.24
N LEU A 460 -7.72 -45.65 34.94
CA LEU A 460 -7.80 -45.63 36.40
C LEU A 460 -8.86 -46.58 36.99
N ALA A 461 -9.82 -47.00 36.17
CA ALA A 461 -10.85 -47.99 36.52
C ALA A 461 -10.30 -49.42 36.44
#